data_AF-A0A3M7CCJ2-F1
#
_entry.id   AF-A0A3M7CCJ2-F1
#
_cell.length_a   1.000
_cell.length_b   1.000
_cell.length_c   1.000
_cell.angle_alpha   90.00
_cell.angle_beta   90.00
_cell.angle_gamma   90.00
#
_symmetry.space_group_name_H-M   'P 1'
#
loop_
_entity.id
_entity.type
_entity.pdbx_description
1 polymer ?
#
loop_
_entity_poly.entity_id
_entity_poly.type
_entity_poly.pdbx_seq_one_letter_code
_entity_poly.pdbx_strand_id
1 'polypeptide(L)'
;MIPLHQRPKDADYNKNYVLYWNHVALELVRLTHTETASGAVNGPPLVARMLSILHLAIHDAFFALHSTAGIGTYLSPTKSAPYRLPDILDACDGKQAVAGAAITVLEDQYFVSHPSKSFNANDQAKQLYDNTLLLLPQTPYLAATASATKLQHEPGTKQDGYMPRQGQYRFFHDPTNPVVVSPLDPNDPDSQKRALRVAHAPFYGMTAKGLPVQYRIGNNQTEHLIADPAVGFGEGDVAEYVDALRDVYRMGGRTELNTTTRRPWQTAAAHFWAYDGSNLIGVPLRLYNQILRKVAWDYRPDKRIPDSDKNNLEFARLFALCNAAMADAGIFAWQEKYCFEFGLPLSGVREASTDLIVRNRGNGMVEGIPDPDRPPAMDDGTVALQDPFWLELGAPSTNSNRIPFKPAFPAYPSGHATFGAACFQMMRLYYKNSHREGIADFDVEGPDNIAFDFVSDEQDGRNRDNLRDAFDPTVPIDDQPGIVRAAWKRRFNSLWEAMWENAVSRVWLGVHWRFDAFSPQDTLVPNGNPSPTTTKTSPSSSTESPPLYALETDRSTTYKPVAEVKYTSTGSRRDHPGKKFPVGGVPLGIGIANDTFQGGLRPTPPNRQPTGRHRCGRL
;
A
#
# COMPACT_ATOMS: atom_id res chain seq x y z
N MET A 1 -12.72 -17.70 -21.09
CA MET A 1 -12.26 -16.52 -20.34
C MET A 1 -12.65 -16.66 -18.88
N ILE A 2 -11.85 -16.12 -17.96
CA ILE A 2 -12.20 -16.08 -16.54
C ILE A 2 -13.50 -15.28 -16.37
N PRO A 3 -14.54 -15.82 -15.70
CA PRO A 3 -15.76 -15.08 -15.41
C PRO A 3 -15.50 -13.95 -14.41
N LEU A 4 -15.42 -12.72 -14.91
CA LEU A 4 -15.20 -11.53 -14.09
C LEU A 4 -16.53 -10.86 -13.74
N HIS A 5 -16.81 -10.71 -12.44
CA HIS A 5 -17.96 -9.93 -12.01
C HIS A 5 -17.72 -8.44 -12.25
N GLN A 6 -18.73 -7.74 -12.77
CA GLN A 6 -18.69 -6.30 -12.97
C GLN A 6 -19.33 -5.57 -11.80
N ARG A 7 -18.73 -4.46 -11.39
CA ARG A 7 -19.33 -3.58 -10.37
C ARG A 7 -20.46 -2.77 -11.03
N PRO A 8 -21.69 -2.75 -10.48
CA PRO A 8 -22.81 -2.07 -11.13
C PRO A 8 -22.56 -0.61 -11.50
N LYS A 9 -21.81 0.12 -10.65
CA LYS A 9 -21.49 1.54 -10.87
C LYS A 9 -20.43 1.76 -11.96
N ASP A 10 -19.59 0.77 -12.28
CA ASP A 10 -18.53 0.96 -13.28
C ASP A 10 -19.10 1.21 -14.68
N ALA A 11 -20.28 0.68 -15.01
CA ALA A 11 -20.95 0.94 -16.29
C ALA A 11 -21.25 2.44 -16.52
N ASP A 12 -21.58 3.18 -15.45
CA ASP A 12 -21.78 4.63 -15.54
C ASP A 12 -20.46 5.38 -15.67
N TYR A 13 -19.45 4.98 -14.88
CA TYR A 13 -18.15 5.65 -14.87
C TYR A 13 -17.44 5.49 -16.22
N ASN A 14 -17.57 4.31 -16.82
CA ASN A 14 -16.96 3.94 -18.09
C ASN A 14 -17.58 4.65 -19.31
N LYS A 15 -18.64 5.47 -19.12
CA LYS A 15 -19.11 6.41 -20.15
C LYS A 15 -18.12 7.55 -20.40
N ASN A 16 -17.17 7.79 -19.48
CA ASN A 16 -16.07 8.72 -19.66
C ASN A 16 -14.81 7.98 -20.13
N TYR A 17 -14.13 8.44 -21.19
CA TYR A 17 -13.02 7.68 -21.78
C TYR A 17 -11.75 7.62 -20.90
N VAL A 18 -11.49 8.60 -20.04
CA VAL A 18 -10.34 8.54 -19.10
C VAL A 18 -10.61 7.48 -18.03
N LEU A 19 -11.83 7.46 -17.48
CA LEU A 19 -12.26 6.44 -16.52
C LEU A 19 -12.35 5.07 -17.17
N TYR A 20 -12.74 4.96 -18.44
CA TYR A 20 -12.72 3.70 -19.17
C TYR A 20 -11.33 3.07 -19.18
N TRP A 21 -10.28 3.80 -19.60
CA TRP A 21 -8.92 3.26 -19.63
C TRP A 21 -8.34 2.96 -18.25
N ASN A 22 -8.72 3.74 -17.23
CA ASN A 22 -8.43 3.37 -15.85
C ASN A 22 -9.05 2.00 -15.50
N HIS A 23 -10.33 1.80 -15.82
CA HIS A 23 -11.04 0.54 -15.57
C HIS A 23 -10.36 -0.64 -16.28
N VAL A 24 -10.03 -0.52 -17.56
CA VAL A 24 -9.31 -1.58 -18.31
C VAL A 24 -8.02 -1.98 -17.59
N ALA A 25 -7.24 -1.02 -17.10
CA ALA A 25 -6.04 -1.31 -16.33
C ALA A 25 -6.34 -2.02 -15.00
N LEU A 26 -7.41 -1.65 -14.29
CA LEU A 26 -7.81 -2.33 -13.05
C LEU A 26 -8.29 -3.77 -13.31
N GLU A 27 -8.94 -4.01 -14.44
CA GLU A 27 -9.34 -5.35 -14.87
C GLU A 27 -8.13 -6.22 -15.15
N LEU A 28 -7.13 -5.69 -15.87
CA LEU A 28 -5.85 -6.36 -16.09
C LEU A 28 -5.13 -6.62 -14.77
N VAL A 29 -5.12 -5.67 -13.82
CA VAL A 29 -4.51 -5.86 -12.50
C VAL A 29 -5.13 -7.05 -11.76
N ARG A 30 -6.46 -7.13 -11.64
CA ARG A 30 -7.06 -8.29 -10.94
C ARG A 30 -6.82 -9.60 -11.67
N LEU A 31 -6.82 -9.57 -13.00
CA LEU A 31 -6.61 -10.76 -13.81
C LEU A 31 -5.19 -11.30 -13.65
N THR A 32 -4.15 -10.45 -13.70
CA THR A 32 -2.75 -10.86 -13.52
C THR A 32 -2.35 -11.18 -12.07
N HIS A 33 -3.32 -11.21 -11.15
CA HIS A 33 -3.15 -11.71 -9.79
C HIS A 33 -4.09 -12.90 -9.51
N THR A 34 -4.72 -13.46 -10.55
CA THR A 34 -5.55 -14.66 -10.45
C THR A 34 -4.75 -15.88 -10.90
N GLU A 35 -4.83 -17.01 -10.19
CA GLU A 35 -3.92 -18.18 -10.21
C GLU A 35 -3.49 -18.77 -11.57
N THR A 36 -4.11 -18.41 -12.70
CA THR A 36 -3.63 -18.73 -14.05
C THR A 36 -2.74 -17.66 -14.68
N ALA A 37 -2.43 -16.57 -13.96
CA ALA A 37 -1.76 -15.42 -14.53
C ALA A 37 -0.63 -14.80 -13.72
N SER A 38 0.56 -15.42 -13.72
CA SER A 38 1.80 -14.76 -13.31
C SER A 38 2.26 -13.75 -14.39
N GLY A 39 1.65 -12.56 -14.39
CA GLY A 39 1.97 -11.47 -15.33
C GLY A 39 3.32 -10.77 -15.06
N ALA A 40 3.76 -9.90 -15.99
CA ALA A 40 5.00 -9.10 -15.83
C ALA A 40 4.93 -8.11 -14.65
N VAL A 41 3.76 -7.56 -14.39
CA VAL A 41 3.51 -6.54 -13.38
C VAL A 41 2.81 -7.21 -12.20
N ASN A 42 3.60 -7.64 -11.22
CA ASN A 42 3.09 -8.36 -10.05
C ASN A 42 3.51 -7.64 -8.75
N GLY A 43 2.58 -7.56 -7.82
CA GLY A 43 2.77 -6.99 -6.48
C GLY A 43 2.65 -5.46 -6.42
N PRO A 44 2.53 -4.91 -5.20
CA PRO A 44 2.14 -3.52 -5.01
C PRO A 44 3.04 -2.48 -5.73
N PRO A 45 4.37 -2.42 -5.53
CA PRO A 45 5.16 -1.31 -6.09
C PRO A 45 5.16 -1.27 -7.62
N LEU A 46 5.07 -2.43 -8.27
CA LEU A 46 5.07 -2.53 -9.74
C LEU A 46 3.73 -2.14 -10.35
N VAL A 47 2.62 -2.54 -9.72
CA VAL A 47 1.30 -2.06 -10.17
C VAL A 47 1.18 -0.55 -9.99
N ALA A 48 1.75 0.04 -8.94
CA ALA A 48 1.70 1.50 -8.74
C ALA A 48 2.45 2.20 -9.88
N ARG A 49 3.63 1.67 -10.22
CA ARG A 49 4.44 2.18 -11.33
C ARG A 49 3.71 2.07 -12.67
N MET A 50 3.10 0.93 -12.96
CA MET A 50 2.34 0.73 -14.20
C MET A 50 1.17 1.71 -14.31
N LEU A 51 0.36 1.86 -13.25
CA LEU A 51 -0.76 2.80 -13.25
C LEU A 51 -0.27 4.25 -13.40
N SER A 52 0.89 4.59 -12.82
CA SER A 52 1.51 5.91 -13.04
C SER A 52 1.92 6.11 -14.49
N ILE A 53 2.65 5.17 -15.09
CA ILE A 53 3.07 5.27 -16.50
C ILE A 53 1.85 5.43 -17.41
N LEU A 54 0.79 4.66 -17.17
CA LEU A 54 -0.48 4.76 -17.89
C LEU A 54 -1.07 6.17 -17.77
N HIS A 55 -1.27 6.66 -16.55
CA HIS A 55 -1.96 7.94 -16.34
C HIS A 55 -1.09 9.15 -16.69
N LEU A 56 0.24 9.06 -16.62
CA LEU A 56 1.14 10.08 -17.16
C LEU A 56 1.09 10.13 -18.69
N ALA A 57 0.99 8.98 -19.37
CA ALA A 57 0.83 8.93 -20.82
C ALA A 57 -0.54 9.50 -21.26
N ILE A 58 -1.62 9.12 -20.57
CA ILE A 58 -2.97 9.68 -20.79
C ILE A 58 -2.97 11.20 -20.56
N HIS A 59 -2.36 11.64 -19.46
CA HIS A 59 -2.23 13.05 -19.13
C HIS A 59 -1.52 13.83 -20.25
N ASP A 60 -0.34 13.38 -20.67
CA ASP A 60 0.43 14.09 -21.69
C ASP A 60 -0.28 14.07 -23.03
N ALA A 61 -0.89 12.96 -23.44
CA ALA A 61 -1.69 12.90 -24.66
C ALA A 61 -2.88 13.88 -24.63
N PHE A 62 -3.56 14.00 -23.48
CA PHE A 62 -4.68 14.92 -23.31
C PHE A 62 -4.23 16.39 -23.30
N PHE A 63 -3.27 16.74 -22.45
CA PHE A 63 -2.83 18.14 -22.24
C PHE A 63 -1.94 18.68 -23.34
N ALA A 64 -1.35 17.83 -24.17
CA ALA A 64 -0.68 18.26 -25.38
C ALA A 64 -1.69 18.82 -26.42
N LEU A 65 -2.94 18.36 -26.39
CA LEU A 65 -4.04 18.86 -27.23
C LEU A 65 -4.87 19.97 -26.54
N HIS A 66 -4.94 19.96 -25.21
CA HIS A 66 -5.78 20.87 -24.41
C HIS A 66 -4.93 21.79 -23.54
N SER A 67 -4.51 22.92 -24.10
CA SER A 67 -3.77 23.93 -23.32
C SER A 67 -4.66 24.48 -22.20
N THR A 68 -4.23 24.28 -20.95
CA THR A 68 -4.90 24.79 -19.76
C THR A 68 -3.94 25.68 -18.98
N ALA A 69 -4.34 26.90 -18.65
CA ALA A 69 -3.50 27.82 -17.90
C ALA A 69 -3.03 27.18 -16.58
N GLY A 70 -1.71 27.17 -16.36
CA GLY A 70 -1.09 26.61 -15.15
C GLY A 70 -0.95 25.09 -15.11
N ILE A 71 -1.45 24.34 -16.11
CA ILE A 71 -1.28 22.89 -16.22
C ILE A 71 -0.50 22.58 -17.49
N GLY A 72 0.75 22.15 -17.32
CA GLY A 72 1.59 21.66 -18.42
C GLY A 72 1.60 20.13 -18.50
N THR A 73 2.10 19.61 -19.62
CA THR A 73 2.45 18.19 -19.77
C THR A 73 3.60 17.81 -18.82
N TYR A 74 3.64 16.55 -18.41
CA TYR A 74 4.69 15.97 -17.58
C TYR A 74 6.02 15.93 -18.34
N LEU A 75 6.06 15.36 -19.54
CA LEU A 75 7.19 15.50 -20.45
C LEU A 75 7.09 16.79 -21.26
N SER A 76 8.21 17.29 -21.76
CA SER A 76 8.26 18.56 -22.49
C SER A 76 8.80 18.36 -23.92
N PRO A 77 8.18 18.96 -24.96
CA PRO A 77 8.62 18.80 -26.34
C PRO A 77 10.00 19.45 -26.60
N THR A 78 10.44 20.36 -25.73
CA THR A 78 11.72 21.07 -25.86
C THR A 78 12.89 20.36 -25.19
N LYS A 79 12.64 19.27 -24.44
CA LYS A 79 13.70 18.50 -23.79
C LYS A 79 14.30 17.46 -24.76
N SER A 80 15.47 16.93 -24.42
CA SER A 80 16.07 15.79 -25.11
C SER A 80 15.55 14.46 -24.55
N ALA A 81 15.73 13.38 -25.31
CA ALA A 81 15.47 12.04 -24.81
C ALA A 81 16.26 11.76 -23.50
N PRO A 82 15.68 11.02 -22.53
CA PRO A 82 14.37 10.38 -22.55
C PRO A 82 13.20 11.30 -22.13
N TYR A 83 13.43 12.58 -21.83
CA TYR A 83 12.41 13.51 -21.30
C TYR A 83 11.66 14.33 -22.35
N ARG A 84 11.93 14.07 -23.64
CA ARG A 84 11.24 14.72 -24.75
C ARG A 84 9.82 14.17 -24.89
N LEU A 85 8.82 15.05 -24.84
CA LEU A 85 7.48 14.72 -25.32
C LEU A 85 7.50 14.68 -26.86
N PRO A 86 7.05 13.58 -27.50
CA PRO A 86 6.93 13.50 -28.94
C PRO A 86 6.00 14.56 -29.51
N ASP A 87 6.29 15.01 -30.74
CA ASP A 87 5.46 15.98 -31.43
C ASP A 87 4.11 15.33 -31.79
N ILE A 88 3.01 16.07 -31.58
CA ILE A 88 1.67 15.61 -31.93
C ILE A 88 1.52 15.73 -33.45
N LEU A 89 1.75 14.63 -34.18
CA LEU A 89 1.52 14.60 -35.62
C LEU A 89 0.03 14.33 -35.88
N ASP A 90 -0.66 15.31 -36.45
CA ASP A 90 -2.03 15.22 -37.00
C ASP A 90 -3.15 14.79 -36.03
N ALA A 91 -2.91 14.74 -34.72
CA ALA A 91 -3.97 14.43 -33.75
C ALA A 91 -4.81 15.66 -33.42
N CYS A 92 -6.12 15.57 -33.65
CA CYS A 92 -7.10 16.60 -33.34
C CYS A 92 -8.21 16.13 -32.39
N ASP A 93 -8.21 14.85 -31.98
CA ASP A 93 -9.20 14.25 -31.10
C ASP A 93 -8.56 13.73 -29.80
N GLY A 94 -8.90 14.37 -28.67
CA GLY A 94 -8.42 13.99 -27.34
C GLY A 94 -8.79 12.57 -26.91
N LYS A 95 -9.95 12.06 -27.35
CA LYS A 95 -10.39 10.71 -27.04
C LYS A 95 -9.50 9.67 -27.73
N GLN A 96 -9.19 9.90 -29.00
CA GLN A 96 -8.30 9.03 -29.78
C GLN A 96 -6.86 9.10 -29.29
N ALA A 97 -6.38 10.29 -28.93
CA ALA A 97 -5.04 10.46 -28.36
C ALA A 97 -4.88 9.72 -27.01
N VAL A 98 -5.87 9.84 -26.12
CA VAL A 98 -5.90 9.10 -24.85
C VAL A 98 -5.99 7.60 -25.07
N ALA A 99 -6.82 7.14 -26.02
CA ALA A 99 -6.88 5.74 -26.39
C ALA A 99 -5.54 5.21 -26.91
N GLY A 100 -4.90 5.90 -27.86
CA GLY A 100 -3.59 5.51 -28.40
C GLY A 100 -2.50 5.44 -27.32
N ALA A 101 -2.47 6.40 -26.40
CA ALA A 101 -1.54 6.40 -25.27
C ALA A 101 -1.78 5.22 -24.32
N ALA A 102 -3.05 4.97 -23.95
CA ALA A 102 -3.41 3.87 -23.06
C ALA A 102 -3.12 2.50 -23.68
N ILE A 103 -3.49 2.31 -24.95
CA ILE A 103 -3.23 1.10 -25.74
C ILE A 103 -1.72 0.82 -25.74
N THR A 104 -0.91 1.81 -26.12
CA THR A 104 0.54 1.66 -26.22
C THR A 104 1.16 1.26 -24.88
N VAL A 105 0.75 1.90 -23.77
CA VAL A 105 1.28 1.55 -22.45
C VAL A 105 0.83 0.16 -22.01
N LEU A 106 -0.46 -0.18 -22.17
CA LEU A 106 -0.96 -1.47 -21.71
C LEU A 106 -0.36 -2.63 -22.51
N GLU A 107 -0.18 -2.48 -23.82
CA GLU A 107 0.51 -3.48 -24.65
C GLU A 107 1.96 -3.68 -24.22
N ASP A 108 2.66 -2.58 -24.00
CA ASP A 108 4.05 -2.61 -23.55
C ASP A 108 4.19 -3.27 -22.16
N GLN A 109 3.34 -2.90 -21.20
CA GLN A 109 3.43 -3.38 -19.81
C GLN A 109 2.98 -4.84 -19.66
N TYR A 110 1.91 -5.23 -20.36
CA TYR A 110 1.29 -6.55 -20.16
C TYR A 110 1.67 -7.57 -21.23
N PHE A 111 1.89 -7.19 -22.49
CA PHE A 111 1.99 -8.13 -23.60
C PHE A 111 3.37 -8.28 -24.23
N VAL A 112 4.34 -7.41 -23.90
CA VAL A 112 5.74 -7.64 -24.31
C VAL A 112 6.27 -8.92 -23.64
N SER A 113 6.75 -9.87 -24.45
CA SER A 113 7.20 -11.19 -24.01
C SER A 113 8.24 -11.12 -22.89
N HIS A 114 8.02 -11.86 -21.80
CA HIS A 114 8.98 -11.99 -20.69
C HIS A 114 9.11 -13.47 -20.31
N PRO A 115 10.33 -14.00 -20.07
CA PRO A 115 10.56 -15.44 -19.85
C PRO A 115 9.83 -16.05 -18.64
N SER A 116 9.40 -15.22 -17.70
CA SER A 116 8.68 -15.63 -16.48
C SER A 116 7.15 -15.53 -16.60
N LYS A 117 6.61 -15.14 -17.77
CA LYS A 117 5.16 -15.05 -17.99
C LYS A 117 4.61 -16.41 -18.39
N SER A 118 3.47 -16.78 -17.81
CA SER A 118 2.68 -17.90 -18.32
C SER A 118 1.95 -17.48 -19.61
N PHE A 119 1.94 -18.33 -20.64
CA PHE A 119 1.19 -18.12 -21.89
C PHE A 119 -0.31 -18.03 -21.60
N ASN A 120 -0.84 -18.91 -20.75
CA ASN A 120 -2.26 -18.92 -20.37
C ASN A 120 -2.68 -17.59 -19.70
N ALA A 121 -1.79 -17.00 -18.90
CA ALA A 121 -1.96 -15.67 -18.30
C ALA A 121 -2.19 -14.58 -19.34
N ASN A 122 -1.28 -14.57 -20.31
CA ASN A 122 -1.20 -13.55 -21.33
C ASN A 122 -2.37 -13.71 -22.29
N ASP A 123 -2.75 -14.93 -22.64
CA ASP A 123 -3.87 -15.20 -23.54
C ASP A 123 -5.20 -14.71 -22.94
N GLN A 124 -5.43 -14.93 -21.65
CA GLN A 124 -6.63 -14.41 -20.98
C GLN A 124 -6.63 -12.88 -20.90
N ALA A 125 -5.49 -12.28 -20.54
CA ALA A 125 -5.34 -10.83 -20.50
C ALA A 125 -5.47 -10.20 -21.88
N LYS A 126 -4.95 -10.86 -22.93
CA LYS A 126 -5.04 -10.45 -24.31
C LYS A 126 -6.46 -10.57 -24.84
N GLN A 127 -7.18 -11.64 -24.51
CA GLN A 127 -8.60 -11.79 -24.87
C GLN A 127 -9.47 -10.69 -24.26
N LEU A 128 -9.29 -10.40 -22.96
CA LEU A 128 -9.97 -9.28 -22.31
C LEU A 128 -9.64 -7.95 -23.00
N TYR A 129 -8.36 -7.72 -23.26
CA TYR A 129 -7.87 -6.52 -23.92
C TYR A 129 -8.43 -6.36 -25.35
N ASP A 130 -8.44 -7.43 -26.14
CA ASP A 130 -8.98 -7.42 -27.51
C ASP A 130 -10.49 -7.14 -27.50
N ASN A 131 -11.22 -7.71 -26.54
CA ASN A 131 -12.64 -7.38 -26.36
C ASN A 131 -12.85 -5.90 -26.01
N THR A 132 -11.96 -5.28 -25.22
CA THR A 132 -12.03 -3.84 -24.96
C THR A 132 -11.71 -2.99 -26.20
N LEU A 133 -10.88 -3.47 -27.13
CA LEU A 133 -10.60 -2.77 -28.38
C LEU A 133 -11.78 -2.80 -29.35
N LEU A 134 -12.56 -3.90 -29.37
CA LEU A 134 -13.77 -4.01 -30.19
C LEU A 134 -14.85 -2.97 -29.86
N LEU A 135 -14.84 -2.44 -28.64
CA LEU A 135 -15.79 -1.42 -28.17
C LEU A 135 -15.39 0.01 -28.58
N LEU A 136 -14.22 0.19 -29.20
CA LEU A 136 -13.72 1.50 -29.62
C LEU A 136 -14.03 1.78 -31.10
N PRO A 137 -14.14 3.06 -31.50
CA PRO A 137 -14.31 3.43 -32.92
C PRO A 137 -13.15 2.92 -33.78
N GLN A 138 -13.45 2.39 -34.98
CA GLN A 138 -12.48 1.79 -35.91
C GLN A 138 -11.56 2.80 -36.63
N THR A 139 -11.43 4.02 -36.13
CA THR A 139 -10.53 5.04 -36.68
C THR A 139 -9.07 4.71 -36.33
N PRO A 140 -8.09 4.97 -37.22
CA PRO A 140 -6.68 4.74 -36.91
C PRO A 140 -6.27 5.56 -35.69
N TYR A 141 -5.90 4.89 -34.60
CA TYR A 141 -5.35 5.56 -33.42
C TYR A 141 -4.02 6.18 -33.82
N LEU A 142 -3.92 7.50 -33.72
CA LEU A 142 -2.62 8.13 -33.82
C LEU A 142 -1.83 7.66 -32.61
N ALA A 143 -0.72 6.97 -32.90
CA ALA A 143 0.24 6.52 -31.90
C ALA A 143 0.81 7.76 -31.22
N ALA A 144 0.11 8.28 -30.21
CA ALA A 144 0.66 9.20 -29.23
C ALA A 144 1.71 8.39 -28.46
N THR A 145 2.89 8.32 -29.07
CA THR A 145 4.04 7.52 -28.68
C THR A 145 4.27 7.68 -27.19
N ALA A 146 4.05 6.60 -26.44
CA ALA A 146 4.11 6.59 -24.99
C ALA A 146 5.54 6.80 -24.48
N SER A 147 6.05 8.03 -24.51
CA SER A 147 7.39 8.39 -24.03
C SER A 147 7.59 8.07 -22.55
N ALA A 148 6.53 7.92 -21.76
CA ALA A 148 6.59 7.43 -20.38
C ALA A 148 7.08 5.98 -20.27
N THR A 149 6.92 5.12 -21.30
CA THR A 149 7.52 3.77 -21.30
C THR A 149 9.04 3.84 -21.31
N LYS A 150 9.64 4.92 -21.83
CA LYS A 150 11.09 5.14 -21.79
C LYS A 150 11.63 5.53 -20.40
N LEU A 151 10.74 5.82 -19.44
CA LEU A 151 11.06 5.95 -18.01
C LEU A 151 11.00 4.60 -17.28
N GLN A 152 10.74 3.50 -17.99
CA GLN A 152 10.89 2.18 -17.44
C GLN A 152 12.31 1.90 -17.01
N HIS A 153 12.38 0.98 -16.05
CA HIS A 153 13.58 0.68 -15.33
C HIS A 153 13.52 -0.77 -14.86
N GLU A 154 14.50 -1.58 -15.25
CA GLU A 154 14.66 -2.99 -14.87
C GLU A 154 16.04 -3.20 -14.22
N PRO A 155 16.35 -2.47 -13.14
CA PRO A 155 16.89 -3.20 -11.99
C PRO A 155 16.04 -3.17 -10.72
N GLY A 156 16.08 -4.30 -10.01
CA GLY A 156 15.81 -4.43 -8.57
C GLY A 156 14.54 -5.19 -8.14
N THR A 157 13.71 -5.57 -9.09
CA THR A 157 12.51 -6.40 -8.89
C THR A 157 12.85 -7.86 -8.61
N LYS A 158 13.91 -8.38 -9.23
CA LYS A 158 14.40 -9.74 -9.04
C LYS A 158 14.99 -9.91 -7.65
N GLN A 159 14.69 -11.05 -7.03
CA GLN A 159 15.23 -11.42 -5.73
C GLN A 159 16.64 -12.02 -5.80
N ASP A 160 17.19 -12.24 -7.01
CA ASP A 160 18.50 -12.87 -7.18
C ASP A 160 19.59 -12.14 -6.39
N GLY A 161 20.30 -12.90 -5.54
CA GLY A 161 21.32 -12.36 -4.65
C GLY A 161 20.81 -11.69 -3.37
N TYR A 162 19.50 -11.72 -3.09
CA TYR A 162 18.95 -11.32 -1.80
C TYR A 162 18.82 -12.53 -0.87
N MET A 163 19.30 -12.38 0.36
CA MET A 163 19.01 -13.27 1.47
C MET A 163 18.70 -12.41 2.71
N PRO A 164 17.65 -12.73 3.49
CA PRO A 164 17.36 -12.02 4.73
C PRO A 164 18.53 -12.15 5.71
N ARG A 165 18.85 -11.05 6.40
CA ARG A 165 19.83 -11.07 7.51
C ARG A 165 19.21 -11.74 8.73
N GLN A 166 19.95 -12.65 9.36
CA GLN A 166 19.53 -13.25 10.63
C GLN A 166 19.77 -12.29 11.80
N GLY A 167 18.90 -12.35 12.81
CA GLY A 167 19.05 -11.61 14.06
C GLY A 167 17.71 -11.15 14.64
N GLN A 168 17.75 -10.71 15.89
CA GLN A 168 16.58 -10.15 16.56
C GLN A 168 16.01 -8.96 15.76
N TYR A 169 14.68 -8.88 15.70
CA TYR A 169 13.92 -7.86 14.96
C TYR A 169 14.09 -7.87 13.44
N ARG A 170 14.80 -8.86 12.86
CA ARG A 170 15.02 -8.92 11.41
C ARG A 170 13.88 -9.64 10.71
N PHE A 171 13.62 -9.20 9.49
CA PHE A 171 12.74 -9.88 8.55
C PHE A 171 13.25 -11.29 8.28
N PHE A 172 12.33 -12.24 8.39
CA PHE A 172 12.53 -13.62 7.99
C PHE A 172 11.27 -14.13 7.30
N HIS A 173 11.40 -15.26 6.58
CA HIS A 173 10.27 -15.83 5.86
C HIS A 173 9.14 -16.24 6.82
N ASP A 174 7.90 -16.08 6.35
CA ASP A 174 6.68 -16.37 7.10
C ASP A 174 6.71 -17.80 7.67
N PRO A 175 6.61 -18.01 8.99
CA PRO A 175 6.59 -19.35 9.57
C PRO A 175 5.35 -20.17 9.16
N THR A 176 4.27 -19.54 8.70
CA THR A 176 3.08 -20.24 8.19
C THR A 176 3.20 -20.59 6.70
N ASN A 177 4.03 -19.86 5.95
CA ASN A 177 4.32 -20.08 4.53
C ASN A 177 5.84 -19.95 4.24
N PRO A 178 6.69 -20.80 4.84
CA PRO A 178 8.16 -20.58 4.85
C PRO A 178 8.81 -20.86 3.49
N VAL A 179 8.10 -21.58 2.62
CA VAL A 179 8.51 -21.97 1.28
C VAL A 179 7.27 -22.09 0.40
N VAL A 180 7.36 -21.58 -0.82
CA VAL A 180 6.34 -21.74 -1.86
C VAL A 180 6.83 -22.78 -2.85
N VAL A 181 5.96 -23.71 -3.22
CA VAL A 181 6.23 -24.71 -4.26
C VAL A 181 5.63 -24.20 -5.57
N SER A 182 6.48 -24.00 -6.58
CA SER A 182 6.07 -23.49 -7.90
C SER A 182 6.52 -24.46 -8.99
N PRO A 183 5.76 -24.63 -10.08
CA PRO A 183 6.26 -25.35 -11.26
C PRO A 183 7.53 -24.69 -11.83
N LEU A 184 8.42 -25.50 -12.40
CA LEU A 184 9.60 -25.05 -13.13
C LEU A 184 9.20 -24.39 -14.44
N ASP A 185 8.26 -25.00 -15.16
CA ASP A 185 7.62 -24.39 -16.32
C ASP A 185 6.30 -23.72 -15.88
N PRO A 186 6.19 -22.39 -15.89
CA PRO A 186 4.95 -21.69 -15.52
C PRO A 186 3.77 -21.97 -16.48
N ASN A 187 4.00 -22.67 -17.59
CA ASN A 187 2.96 -23.08 -18.55
C ASN A 187 2.48 -24.50 -18.34
N ASP A 188 3.26 -25.31 -17.63
CA ASP A 188 2.93 -26.70 -17.30
C ASP A 188 2.79 -26.82 -15.77
N PRO A 189 1.55 -26.73 -15.24
CA PRO A 189 1.31 -26.89 -13.82
C PRO A 189 1.63 -28.31 -13.32
N ASP A 190 1.87 -29.30 -14.19
CA ASP A 190 2.32 -30.64 -13.80
C ASP A 190 3.83 -30.81 -13.92
N SER A 191 4.54 -29.79 -14.42
CA SER A 191 6.01 -29.80 -14.50
C SER A 191 6.66 -29.97 -13.13
N GLN A 192 7.90 -30.46 -13.14
CA GLN A 192 8.71 -30.58 -11.94
C GLN A 192 8.68 -29.29 -11.13
N LYS A 193 8.51 -29.43 -9.82
CA LYS A 193 8.37 -28.30 -8.91
C LYS A 193 9.71 -27.85 -8.36
N ARG A 194 9.80 -26.57 -8.02
CA ARG A 194 10.90 -25.98 -7.24
C ARG A 194 10.37 -25.34 -5.96
N ALA A 195 11.17 -25.44 -4.91
CA ALA A 195 10.98 -24.73 -3.66
C ALA A 195 11.55 -23.31 -3.78
N LEU A 196 10.74 -22.30 -3.45
CA LEU A 196 11.12 -20.89 -3.49
C LEU A 196 10.88 -20.24 -2.12
N ARG A 197 11.89 -19.54 -1.63
CA ARG A 197 11.73 -18.59 -0.54
C ARG A 197 11.60 -17.21 -1.15
N VAL A 198 10.44 -16.58 -1.00
CA VAL A 198 10.10 -15.36 -1.72
C VAL A 198 10.48 -14.14 -0.88
N ALA A 199 11.15 -13.17 -1.51
CA ALA A 199 11.30 -11.81 -1.04
C ALA A 199 10.92 -10.86 -2.18
N HIS A 200 9.89 -10.05 -1.99
CA HIS A 200 9.30 -9.28 -3.07
C HIS A 200 10.03 -7.96 -3.35
N ALA A 201 10.68 -7.87 -4.51
CA ALA A 201 11.32 -6.67 -5.03
C ALA A 201 12.39 -6.04 -4.10
N PRO A 202 13.37 -6.83 -3.59
CA PRO A 202 14.28 -6.42 -2.53
C PRO A 202 15.24 -5.29 -2.89
N PHE A 203 15.41 -4.98 -4.16
CA PHE A 203 16.26 -3.87 -4.60
C PHE A 203 15.50 -2.77 -5.34
N TYR A 204 14.17 -2.88 -5.46
CA TYR A 204 13.36 -1.96 -6.26
C TYR A 204 13.48 -0.54 -5.74
N GLY A 205 13.17 -0.28 -4.47
CA GLY A 205 13.19 1.08 -3.93
C GLY A 205 14.56 1.77 -3.99
N MET A 206 15.66 1.00 -3.99
CA MET A 206 17.02 1.55 -4.08
C MET A 206 17.44 1.93 -5.49
N THR A 207 16.81 1.34 -6.51
CA THR A 207 17.28 1.44 -7.89
C THR A 207 16.25 2.06 -8.82
N ALA A 208 14.96 1.91 -8.54
CA ALA A 208 13.88 2.43 -9.36
C ALA A 208 14.01 3.94 -9.53
N LYS A 209 13.92 4.41 -10.78
CA LYS A 209 13.84 5.84 -11.07
C LYS A 209 12.58 6.43 -10.46
N GLY A 210 12.75 7.51 -9.70
CA GLY A 210 11.66 8.38 -9.25
C GLY A 210 10.91 8.96 -10.44
N LEU A 211 9.60 9.14 -10.28
CA LEU A 211 8.72 9.66 -11.32
C LEU A 211 8.50 11.17 -11.12
N PRO A 212 7.62 11.66 -10.23
CA PRO A 212 7.48 13.10 -10.05
C PRO A 212 8.14 13.75 -8.83
N VAL A 213 8.69 13.02 -7.85
CA VAL A 213 9.31 13.66 -6.67
C VAL A 213 10.42 14.64 -7.03
N GLN A 214 10.43 15.79 -6.38
CA GLN A 214 11.37 16.89 -6.58
C GLN A 214 12.33 17.07 -5.41
N TYR A 215 12.19 16.28 -4.34
CA TYR A 215 12.99 16.34 -3.11
C TYR A 215 12.87 17.70 -2.41
N ARG A 216 11.66 18.29 -2.46
CA ARG A 216 11.39 19.61 -1.89
C ARG A 216 9.91 19.82 -1.58
N ILE A 217 9.62 20.38 -0.41
CA ILE A 217 8.31 20.90 -0.02
C ILE A 217 8.50 22.34 0.44
N GLY A 218 7.92 23.29 -0.29
CA GLY A 218 8.13 24.72 -0.12
C GLY A 218 9.61 25.08 -0.30
N ASN A 219 10.21 25.61 0.76
CA ASN A 219 11.64 25.93 0.81
C ASN A 219 12.48 24.82 1.45
N ASN A 220 11.86 23.75 1.97
CA ASN A 220 12.54 22.69 2.70
C ASN A 220 12.94 21.57 1.75
N GLN A 221 14.21 21.15 1.80
CA GLN A 221 14.66 19.93 1.13
C GLN A 221 14.07 18.71 1.83
N THR A 222 13.67 17.71 1.04
CA THR A 222 13.17 16.43 1.54
C THR A 222 14.02 15.30 0.98
N GLU A 223 14.09 14.19 1.72
CA GLU A 223 14.78 12.96 1.29
C GLU A 223 13.83 11.76 1.26
N HIS A 224 12.58 11.96 1.70
CA HIS A 224 11.54 10.92 1.83
C HIS A 224 12.05 9.69 2.60
N LEU A 225 12.68 9.97 3.74
CA LEU A 225 13.16 9.00 4.73
C LEU A 225 12.25 9.01 5.95
N ILE A 226 12.17 7.88 6.66
CA ILE A 226 11.49 7.78 7.95
C ILE A 226 12.49 7.61 9.11
N ALA A 227 12.02 7.80 10.33
CA ALA A 227 12.80 7.54 11.54
C ALA A 227 13.19 6.07 11.65
N ASP A 228 14.20 5.76 12.45
CA ASP A 228 14.51 4.37 12.80
C ASP A 228 13.25 3.71 13.42
N PRO A 229 13.01 2.40 13.18
CA PRO A 229 11.99 1.69 13.93
C PRO A 229 12.35 1.70 15.42
N ALA A 230 11.36 1.48 16.29
CA ALA A 230 11.51 1.57 17.75
C ALA A 230 12.71 0.77 18.31
N VAL A 231 13.09 -0.33 17.66
CA VAL A 231 14.24 -1.18 18.00
C VAL A 231 14.94 -1.73 16.74
N GLY A 232 16.10 -2.40 16.90
CA GLY A 232 16.71 -3.24 15.86
C GLY A 232 17.57 -2.54 14.81
N PHE A 233 17.72 -1.21 14.89
CA PHE A 233 18.58 -0.44 13.99
C PHE A 233 19.52 0.53 14.72
N GLY A 234 18.96 1.59 15.32
CA GLY A 234 19.74 2.68 15.93
C GLY A 234 19.12 3.31 17.17
N GLU A 235 17.80 3.44 17.24
CA GLU A 235 17.07 3.77 18.48
C GLU A 235 16.77 2.51 19.33
N GLY A 236 16.63 2.71 20.63
CA GLY A 236 16.32 1.68 21.62
C GLY A 236 15.09 2.04 22.46
N ASP A 237 13.97 2.39 21.82
CA ASP A 237 12.69 2.58 22.52
C ASP A 237 12.02 1.22 22.76
N VAL A 238 12.61 0.47 23.69
CA VAL A 238 12.14 -0.86 24.09
C VAL A 238 10.73 -0.78 24.71
N ALA A 239 10.40 0.32 25.40
CA ALA A 239 9.08 0.50 25.99
C ALA A 239 8.00 0.59 24.90
N GLU A 240 8.24 1.39 23.86
CA GLU A 240 7.35 1.46 22.70
C GLU A 240 7.23 0.11 21.99
N TYR A 241 8.35 -0.59 21.75
CA TYR A 241 8.31 -1.90 21.09
C TYR A 241 7.52 -2.95 21.88
N VAL A 242 7.72 -3.02 23.21
CA VAL A 242 6.99 -3.95 24.09
C VAL A 242 5.50 -3.65 24.09
N ASP A 243 5.10 -2.39 24.13
CA ASP A 243 3.70 -2.01 24.10
C ASP A 243 3.08 -2.21 22.69
N ALA A 244 3.85 -2.02 21.61
CA ALA A 244 3.44 -2.35 20.24
C ALA A 244 3.27 -3.86 20.03
N LEU A 245 4.07 -4.69 20.71
CA LEU A 245 3.90 -6.14 20.73
C LEU A 245 2.59 -6.53 21.42
N ARG A 246 2.31 -5.96 22.59
CA ARG A 246 1.02 -6.18 23.27
C ARG A 246 -0.15 -5.70 22.44
N ASP A 247 0.02 -4.59 21.73
CA ASP A 247 -0.97 -4.03 20.82
C ASP A 247 -1.32 -4.98 19.67
N VAL A 248 -0.32 -5.48 18.95
CA VAL A 248 -0.59 -6.38 17.84
C VAL A 248 -1.04 -7.76 18.32
N TYR A 249 -0.59 -8.22 19.50
CA TYR A 249 -1.06 -9.47 20.10
C TYR A 249 -2.57 -9.44 20.38
N ARG A 250 -3.07 -8.34 20.96
CA ARG A 250 -4.50 -8.17 21.28
C ARG A 250 -5.36 -7.74 20.09
N MET A 251 -4.81 -6.94 19.18
CA MET A 251 -5.57 -6.36 18.05
C MET A 251 -5.42 -7.13 16.75
N GLY A 252 -4.35 -7.89 16.56
CA GLY A 252 -3.98 -8.54 15.31
C GLY A 252 -4.19 -10.05 15.29
N GLY A 253 -4.51 -10.69 16.42
CA GLY A 253 -4.65 -12.15 16.53
C GLY A 253 -5.86 -12.71 15.77
N ARG A 254 -5.87 -14.02 15.51
CA ARG A 254 -7.05 -14.72 14.98
C ARG A 254 -8.27 -14.52 15.88
N THR A 255 -9.45 -14.52 15.27
CA THR A 255 -10.71 -14.19 15.96
C THR A 255 -11.03 -15.17 17.09
N GLU A 256 -10.57 -16.41 16.99
CA GLU A 256 -10.85 -17.49 17.95
C GLU A 256 -9.88 -17.51 19.15
N LEU A 257 -8.83 -16.69 19.15
CA LEU A 257 -7.86 -16.67 20.25
C LEU A 257 -8.44 -15.89 21.44
N ASN A 258 -8.32 -16.46 22.64
CA ASN A 258 -8.73 -15.80 23.90
C ASN A 258 -8.03 -14.46 24.14
N THR A 259 -6.89 -14.23 23.48
CA THR A 259 -6.07 -13.02 23.61
C THR A 259 -6.50 -11.92 22.65
N THR A 260 -7.29 -12.25 21.62
CA THR A 260 -7.80 -11.27 20.66
C THR A 260 -8.96 -10.48 21.26
N THR A 261 -8.77 -9.17 21.37
CA THR A 261 -9.77 -8.20 21.85
C THR A 261 -10.29 -7.30 20.73
N ARG A 262 -9.76 -7.45 19.49
CA ARG A 262 -10.25 -6.77 18.29
C ARG A 262 -11.77 -6.95 18.14
N ARG A 263 -12.49 -5.84 17.99
CA ARG A 263 -13.95 -5.83 17.82
C ARG A 263 -14.35 -6.34 16.42
N PRO A 264 -15.56 -6.93 16.25
CA PRO A 264 -16.00 -7.44 14.95
C PRO A 264 -15.96 -6.41 13.80
N TRP A 265 -16.31 -5.15 14.07
CA TRP A 265 -16.24 -4.09 13.05
C TRP A 265 -14.80 -3.74 12.65
N GLN A 266 -13.82 -3.92 13.55
CA GLN A 266 -12.40 -3.75 13.24
C GLN A 266 -11.90 -4.90 12.38
N THR A 267 -12.36 -6.15 12.59
CA THR A 267 -12.13 -7.26 11.65
C THR A 267 -12.71 -6.95 10.27
N ALA A 268 -13.92 -6.40 10.23
CA ALA A 268 -14.53 -6.00 8.98
C ALA A 268 -13.69 -4.92 8.26
N ALA A 269 -13.23 -3.89 8.99
CA ALA A 269 -12.36 -2.86 8.43
C ALA A 269 -10.98 -3.38 8.03
N ALA A 270 -10.42 -4.34 8.77
CA ALA A 270 -9.18 -5.03 8.44
C ALA A 270 -9.23 -5.67 7.05
N HIS A 271 -10.29 -6.46 6.78
CA HIS A 271 -10.50 -7.08 5.47
C HIS A 271 -10.87 -6.07 4.39
N PHE A 272 -11.65 -5.02 4.71
CA PHE A 272 -12.07 -4.01 3.74
C PHE A 272 -10.89 -3.44 2.94
N TRP A 273 -9.77 -3.18 3.62
CA TRP A 273 -8.56 -2.59 3.06
C TRP A 273 -7.51 -3.61 2.59
N ALA A 274 -7.83 -4.91 2.52
CA ALA A 274 -6.86 -5.97 2.25
C ALA A 274 -6.27 -5.91 0.83
N TYR A 275 -6.94 -6.50 -0.16
CA TYR A 275 -6.48 -6.55 -1.56
C TYR A 275 -5.03 -7.03 -1.61
N ASP A 276 -4.73 -8.16 -0.96
CA ASP A 276 -3.37 -8.64 -0.78
C ASP A 276 -2.90 -9.55 -1.94
N GLY A 277 -3.31 -9.24 -3.18
CA GLY A 277 -2.95 -10.03 -4.38
C GLY A 277 -3.83 -11.26 -4.59
N SER A 278 -5.06 -11.22 -4.06
CA SER A 278 -6.02 -12.33 -4.10
C SER A 278 -6.68 -12.52 -5.48
N ASN A 279 -7.09 -13.76 -5.76
CA ASN A 279 -7.82 -14.14 -6.99
C ASN A 279 -9.02 -13.22 -7.23
N LEU A 280 -9.16 -12.72 -8.45
CA LEU A 280 -10.23 -11.82 -8.91
C LEU A 280 -10.27 -10.42 -8.24
N ILE A 281 -9.37 -10.13 -7.30
CA ILE A 281 -9.33 -8.89 -6.52
C ILE A 281 -8.09 -8.06 -6.85
N GLY A 282 -6.89 -8.65 -6.87
CA GLY A 282 -5.63 -7.95 -7.12
C GLY A 282 -5.06 -7.24 -5.88
N VAL A 283 -4.35 -6.13 -6.11
CA VAL A 283 -3.51 -5.43 -5.12
C VAL A 283 -4.13 -4.12 -4.59
N PRO A 284 -3.62 -3.49 -3.51
CA PRO A 284 -4.27 -2.34 -2.86
C PRO A 284 -4.47 -1.14 -3.78
N LEU A 285 -3.60 -0.97 -4.79
CA LEU A 285 -3.71 0.13 -5.76
C LEU A 285 -4.97 0.03 -6.61
N ARG A 286 -5.51 -1.18 -6.80
CA ARG A 286 -6.81 -1.36 -7.43
C ARG A 286 -7.92 -0.81 -6.53
N LEU A 287 -7.91 -1.12 -5.24
CA LEU A 287 -8.84 -0.52 -4.26
C LEU A 287 -8.74 1.01 -4.26
N TYR A 288 -7.54 1.57 -4.15
CA TYR A 288 -7.36 3.02 -4.11
C TYR A 288 -7.84 3.69 -5.39
N ASN A 289 -7.62 3.08 -6.57
CA ASN A 289 -8.19 3.59 -7.81
C ASN A 289 -9.70 3.41 -7.89
N GLN A 290 -10.29 2.34 -7.35
CA GLN A 290 -11.75 2.21 -7.28
C GLN A 290 -12.37 3.30 -6.40
N ILE A 291 -11.74 3.65 -5.28
CA ILE A 291 -12.14 4.77 -4.42
C ILE A 291 -11.93 6.11 -5.15
N LEU A 292 -10.78 6.30 -5.80
CA LEU A 292 -10.49 7.49 -6.61
C LEU A 292 -11.55 7.70 -7.70
N ARG A 293 -11.95 6.65 -8.42
CA ARG A 293 -13.05 6.69 -9.40
C ARG A 293 -14.36 7.13 -8.77
N LYS A 294 -14.72 6.56 -7.60
CA LYS A 294 -15.94 6.92 -6.88
C LYS A 294 -15.94 8.41 -6.51
N VAL A 295 -14.87 8.89 -5.88
CA VAL A 295 -14.76 10.29 -5.45
C VAL A 295 -14.71 11.23 -6.66
N ALA A 296 -13.88 10.93 -7.67
CA ALA A 296 -13.81 11.70 -8.91
C ALA A 296 -15.19 11.82 -9.57
N TRP A 297 -15.92 10.72 -9.67
CA TRP A 297 -17.28 10.73 -10.20
C TRP A 297 -18.25 11.56 -9.35
N ASP A 298 -18.26 11.34 -8.03
CA ASP A 298 -19.16 12.03 -7.11
C ASP A 298 -18.92 13.54 -7.05
N TYR A 299 -17.70 14.00 -7.28
CA TYR A 299 -17.32 15.42 -7.23
C TYR A 299 -17.02 16.04 -8.59
N ARG A 300 -17.18 15.29 -9.69
CA ARG A 300 -16.97 15.77 -11.08
C ARG A 300 -17.68 17.10 -11.37
N PRO A 301 -17.07 18.00 -12.16
CA PRO A 301 -17.62 19.34 -12.41
C PRO A 301 -18.89 19.35 -13.25
N ASP A 302 -19.09 18.45 -14.21
CA ASP A 302 -20.36 18.32 -14.96
C ASP A 302 -21.09 17.02 -14.61
N LYS A 303 -22.23 17.16 -13.93
CA LYS A 303 -23.07 16.02 -13.54
C LYS A 303 -23.91 15.45 -14.69
N ARG A 304 -24.18 16.23 -15.73
CA ARG A 304 -25.12 15.89 -16.81
C ARG A 304 -24.45 15.10 -17.92
N ILE A 305 -23.21 15.48 -18.27
CA ILE A 305 -22.47 14.88 -19.38
C ILE A 305 -21.23 14.17 -18.84
N PRO A 306 -21.23 12.83 -18.73
CA PRO A 306 -20.10 12.06 -18.23
C PRO A 306 -18.77 12.39 -18.93
N ASP A 307 -18.79 12.48 -20.25
CA ASP A 307 -17.62 12.64 -21.12
C ASP A 307 -17.34 14.11 -21.52
N SER A 308 -17.80 15.08 -20.72
CA SER A 308 -17.56 16.51 -20.99
C SER A 308 -16.10 16.91 -20.82
N ASP A 309 -15.63 17.93 -21.54
CA ASP A 309 -14.26 18.44 -21.46
C ASP A 309 -13.83 18.78 -20.04
N LYS A 310 -14.74 19.33 -19.22
CA LYS A 310 -14.47 19.64 -17.80
C LYS A 310 -14.17 18.39 -16.99
N ASN A 311 -14.92 17.32 -17.22
CA ASN A 311 -14.70 16.03 -16.55
C ASN A 311 -13.43 15.36 -17.07
N ASN A 312 -13.21 15.38 -18.38
CA ASN A 312 -12.02 14.79 -19.02
C ASN A 312 -10.73 15.42 -18.50
N LEU A 313 -10.70 16.76 -18.43
CA LEU A 313 -9.59 17.53 -17.87
C LEU A 313 -9.33 17.18 -16.42
N GLU A 314 -10.38 17.14 -15.59
CA GLU A 314 -10.24 16.75 -14.19
C GLU A 314 -9.67 15.34 -14.05
N PHE A 315 -10.28 14.36 -14.72
CA PHE A 315 -9.87 12.96 -14.57
C PHE A 315 -8.46 12.73 -15.10
N ALA A 316 -8.09 13.32 -16.25
CA ALA A 316 -6.73 13.22 -16.79
C ALA A 316 -5.69 13.77 -15.82
N ARG A 317 -5.97 14.90 -15.15
CA ARG A 317 -5.04 15.49 -14.17
C ARG A 317 -5.02 14.75 -12.84
N LEU A 318 -6.19 14.48 -12.26
CA LEU A 318 -6.33 13.90 -10.93
C LEU A 318 -5.76 12.48 -10.88
N PHE A 319 -6.05 11.64 -11.89
CA PHE A 319 -5.52 10.27 -11.91
C PHE A 319 -4.01 10.22 -12.14
N ALA A 320 -3.46 11.13 -12.94
CA ALA A 320 -2.01 11.24 -13.12
C ALA A 320 -1.31 11.65 -11.84
N LEU A 321 -1.83 12.66 -11.12
CA LEU A 321 -1.33 13.08 -9.82
C LEU A 321 -1.35 11.94 -8.79
N CYS A 322 -2.50 11.29 -8.60
CA CYS A 322 -2.66 10.24 -7.60
C CYS A 322 -1.82 9.00 -7.90
N ASN A 323 -1.83 8.51 -9.14
CA ASN A 323 -1.06 7.32 -9.49
C ASN A 323 0.45 7.60 -9.50
N ALA A 324 0.88 8.80 -9.89
CA ALA A 324 2.30 9.17 -9.83
C ALA A 324 2.80 9.29 -8.39
N ALA A 325 2.01 9.88 -7.48
CA ALA A 325 2.32 9.90 -6.05
C ALA A 325 2.38 8.49 -5.45
N MET A 326 1.43 7.60 -5.80
CA MET A 326 1.46 6.21 -5.36
C MET A 326 2.68 5.45 -5.90
N ALA A 327 3.12 5.71 -7.13
CA ALA A 327 4.32 5.06 -7.68
C ALA A 327 5.58 5.40 -6.89
N ASP A 328 5.80 6.68 -6.59
CA ASP A 328 6.93 7.10 -5.75
C ASP A 328 6.76 6.63 -4.30
N ALA A 329 5.55 6.60 -3.76
CA ALA A 329 5.26 5.98 -2.46
C ALA A 329 5.71 4.51 -2.42
N GLY A 330 5.52 3.77 -3.51
CA GLY A 330 6.02 2.40 -3.64
C GLY A 330 7.55 2.32 -3.66
N ILE A 331 8.22 3.26 -4.31
CA ILE A 331 9.69 3.34 -4.35
C ILE A 331 10.23 3.56 -2.94
N PHE A 332 9.81 4.64 -2.27
CA PHE A 332 10.35 5.00 -0.97
C PHE A 332 9.93 4.02 0.14
N ALA A 333 8.72 3.49 0.12
CA ALA A 333 8.32 2.46 1.08
C ALA A 333 9.17 1.18 0.92
N TRP A 334 9.42 0.72 -0.32
CA TRP A 334 10.29 -0.46 -0.53
C TRP A 334 11.76 -0.17 -0.22
N GLN A 335 12.23 1.06 -0.45
CA GLN A 335 13.57 1.48 -0.06
C GLN A 335 13.74 1.31 1.45
N GLU A 336 12.82 1.84 2.23
CA GLU A 336 12.89 1.83 3.70
C GLU A 336 12.64 0.42 4.28
N LYS A 337 11.72 -0.36 3.69
CA LYS A 337 11.52 -1.79 4.04
C LYS A 337 12.82 -2.59 3.98
N TYR A 338 13.56 -2.49 2.88
CA TYR A 338 14.79 -3.26 2.68
C TYR A 338 16.06 -2.56 3.22
N CYS A 339 15.94 -1.30 3.61
CA CYS A 339 16.91 -0.56 4.41
C CYS A 339 16.94 -1.10 5.86
N PHE A 340 15.78 -1.14 6.51
CA PHE A 340 15.65 -1.58 7.91
C PHE A 340 15.59 -3.11 8.04
N GLU A 341 14.99 -3.80 7.06
CA GLU A 341 14.71 -5.24 7.11
C GLU A 341 14.04 -5.64 8.44
N PHE A 342 13.03 -4.88 8.87
CA PHE A 342 12.34 -5.09 10.14
C PHE A 342 11.34 -6.25 10.07
N GLY A 343 11.32 -7.08 11.12
CA GLY A 343 10.50 -8.28 11.23
C GLY A 343 9.00 -8.01 11.30
N LEU A 344 8.20 -8.97 10.85
CA LEU A 344 6.74 -8.90 10.88
C LEU A 344 6.20 -9.33 12.27
N PRO A 345 5.02 -8.84 12.68
CA PRO A 345 4.46 -9.11 14.01
C PRO A 345 4.44 -10.57 14.42
N LEU A 346 3.97 -11.50 13.58
CA LEU A 346 3.90 -12.91 14.00
C LEU A 346 5.28 -13.51 14.30
N SER A 347 6.34 -13.11 13.61
CA SER A 347 7.69 -13.57 13.99
C SER A 347 8.13 -12.87 15.27
N GLY A 348 7.88 -11.56 15.38
CA GLY A 348 8.21 -10.79 16.59
C GLY A 348 7.51 -11.28 17.87
N VAL A 349 6.24 -11.71 17.78
CA VAL A 349 5.47 -12.29 18.89
C VAL A 349 5.94 -13.71 19.23
N ARG A 350 6.22 -14.54 18.21
CA ARG A 350 6.68 -15.92 18.43
C ARG A 350 8.10 -16.02 18.94
N GLU A 351 8.95 -15.07 18.56
CA GLU A 351 10.39 -15.05 18.86
C GLU A 351 10.76 -13.99 19.90
N ALA A 352 9.77 -13.33 20.52
CA ALA A 352 10.02 -12.38 21.60
C ALA A 352 10.83 -13.07 22.71
N SER A 353 11.87 -12.40 23.22
CA SER A 353 12.64 -12.95 24.33
C SER A 353 11.79 -12.93 25.60
N THR A 354 11.83 -14.04 26.37
CA THR A 354 11.27 -14.14 27.72
C THR A 354 11.93 -13.16 28.71
N ASP A 355 13.11 -12.63 28.35
CA ASP A 355 13.95 -11.76 29.17
C ASP A 355 13.79 -10.27 28.81
N LEU A 356 12.86 -9.91 27.92
CA LEU A 356 12.48 -8.50 27.67
C LEU A 356 11.72 -7.94 28.88
N ILE A 357 12.41 -7.78 30.01
CA ILE A 357 11.90 -7.06 31.17
C ILE A 357 12.25 -5.59 30.96
N VAL A 358 11.24 -4.72 30.99
CA VAL A 358 11.44 -3.27 31.17
C VAL A 358 11.95 -3.05 32.60
N ARG A 359 13.25 -3.26 32.85
CA ARG A 359 13.88 -2.82 34.11
C ARG A 359 14.29 -1.35 33.96
N ASN A 360 13.49 -0.47 34.53
CA ASN A 360 13.81 0.95 34.60
C ASN A 360 15.00 1.16 35.58
N ARG A 361 16.24 1.15 35.07
CA ARG A 361 17.47 1.36 35.88
C ARG A 361 17.83 2.84 36.08
N GLY A 362 16.90 3.77 35.88
CA GLY A 362 17.08 5.19 36.23
C GLY A 362 18.21 5.92 35.46
N ASN A 363 18.82 5.29 34.46
CA ASN A 363 19.95 5.82 33.69
C ASN A 363 19.75 5.72 32.17
N GLY A 364 18.53 5.45 31.69
CA GLY A 364 18.19 5.50 30.26
C GLY A 364 18.78 4.37 29.41
N MET A 365 19.37 3.33 30.01
CA MET A 365 19.75 2.11 29.30
C MET A 365 18.86 0.94 29.72
N VAL A 366 18.25 0.27 28.75
CA VAL A 366 17.52 -1.00 28.94
C VAL A 366 18.36 -2.09 28.27
N GLU A 367 19.19 -2.78 29.05
CA GLU A 367 19.75 -4.06 28.64
C GLU A 367 18.74 -5.16 29.00
N GLY A 368 18.38 -5.99 28.01
CA GLY A 368 17.80 -7.30 28.27
C GLY A 368 18.87 -8.20 28.86
N ILE A 369 19.06 -8.16 30.18
CA ILE A 369 19.90 -9.13 30.87
C ILE A 369 18.98 -10.29 31.28
N PRO A 370 19.33 -11.55 30.94
CA PRO A 370 18.64 -12.73 31.46
C PRO A 370 18.58 -12.62 32.98
N ASP A 371 17.41 -12.86 33.58
CA ASP A 371 17.34 -13.06 35.03
C ASP A 371 17.67 -14.54 35.29
N PRO A 372 18.90 -14.89 35.70
CA PRO A 372 19.30 -16.28 35.89
C PRO A 372 18.50 -16.97 37.00
N ASP A 373 17.80 -16.21 37.84
CA ASP A 373 17.02 -16.70 38.97
C ASP A 373 15.51 -16.78 38.66
N ARG A 374 15.06 -16.39 37.46
CA ARG A 374 13.63 -16.47 37.10
C ARG A 374 13.29 -17.89 36.60
N PRO A 375 12.41 -18.64 37.29
CA PRO A 375 11.96 -19.94 36.81
C PRO A 375 11.21 -19.77 35.47
N PRO A 376 11.27 -20.77 34.56
CA PRO A 376 10.50 -20.74 33.32
C PRO A 376 9.01 -20.57 33.67
N ALA A 377 8.41 -19.51 33.13
CA ALA A 377 7.12 -18.98 33.56
C ALA A 377 6.03 -20.07 33.61
N MET A 378 5.51 -20.30 34.82
CA MET A 378 4.22 -20.93 35.06
C MET A 378 3.49 -20.05 36.09
N ASP A 379 2.39 -19.45 35.65
CA ASP A 379 1.24 -19.03 36.48
C ASP A 379 1.44 -17.92 37.54
N ASP A 380 1.96 -16.75 37.15
CA ASP A 380 1.93 -15.52 37.99
C ASP A 380 1.03 -14.40 37.43
N GLY A 381 0.22 -14.70 36.40
CA GLY A 381 -0.63 -13.71 35.75
C GLY A 381 0.12 -12.68 34.89
N THR A 382 1.43 -12.82 34.68
CA THR A 382 2.15 -12.04 33.66
C THR A 382 1.87 -12.62 32.27
N VAL A 383 1.43 -11.77 31.33
CA VAL A 383 1.36 -12.17 29.92
C VAL A 383 2.80 -12.36 29.45
N ALA A 384 3.18 -13.60 29.12
CA ALA A 384 4.45 -13.85 28.44
C ALA A 384 4.48 -12.98 27.18
N LEU A 385 5.49 -12.10 27.04
CA LEU A 385 5.68 -11.29 25.84
C LEU A 385 5.88 -12.16 24.59
N GLN A 386 6.22 -13.42 24.80
CA GLN A 386 6.32 -14.44 23.78
C GLN A 386 5.08 -15.33 23.79
N ASP A 387 4.49 -15.50 22.61
CA ASP A 387 3.58 -16.61 22.33
C ASP A 387 4.10 -17.35 21.10
N PRO A 388 4.86 -18.46 21.29
CA PRO A 388 5.43 -19.25 20.19
C PRO A 388 4.38 -19.85 19.24
N PHE A 389 3.11 -19.88 19.66
CA PHE A 389 2.00 -20.49 18.93
C PHE A 389 0.99 -19.47 18.40
N TRP A 390 1.23 -18.17 18.64
CA TRP A 390 0.33 -17.11 18.21
C TRP A 390 0.03 -17.22 16.72
N LEU A 391 -1.18 -16.80 16.35
CA LEU A 391 -1.61 -16.70 14.96
C LEU A 391 -2.27 -15.35 14.77
N GLU A 392 -1.82 -14.62 13.77
CA GLU A 392 -2.44 -13.40 13.28
C GLU A 392 -3.75 -13.71 12.52
N LEU A 393 -4.64 -12.71 12.42
CA LEU A 393 -5.76 -12.75 11.48
C LEU A 393 -5.25 -12.97 10.05
N GLY A 394 -4.15 -12.29 9.70
CA GLY A 394 -3.36 -12.48 8.48
C GLY A 394 -3.92 -11.74 7.28
N ALA A 395 -3.08 -11.57 6.25
CA ALA A 395 -3.56 -11.11 4.95
C ALA A 395 -4.52 -12.17 4.38
N PRO A 396 -5.75 -11.81 3.99
CA PRO A 396 -6.73 -12.79 3.56
C PRO A 396 -6.37 -13.38 2.19
N SER A 397 -6.38 -14.71 2.09
CA SER A 397 -6.25 -15.43 0.81
C SER A 397 -7.60 -15.63 0.14
N THR A 398 -8.26 -14.52 -0.18
CA THR A 398 -9.61 -14.49 -0.76
C THR A 398 -9.71 -15.28 -2.06
N ASN A 399 -10.84 -15.94 -2.28
CA ASN A 399 -11.11 -16.75 -3.46
C ASN A 399 -10.05 -17.84 -3.67
N SER A 400 -9.61 -18.44 -2.57
CA SER A 400 -8.71 -19.60 -2.56
C SER A 400 -9.08 -20.54 -1.41
N ASN A 401 -8.48 -21.74 -1.42
CA ASN A 401 -8.53 -22.69 -0.32
C ASN A 401 -7.30 -22.58 0.61
N ARG A 402 -6.51 -21.50 0.49
CA ARG A 402 -5.30 -21.27 1.28
C ARG A 402 -5.63 -20.56 2.58
N ILE A 403 -4.79 -20.79 3.58
CA ILE A 403 -4.85 -20.05 4.85
C ILE A 403 -4.41 -18.58 4.65
N PRO A 404 -4.84 -17.66 5.53
CA PRO A 404 -4.25 -16.33 5.60
C PRO A 404 -2.72 -16.39 5.75
N PHE A 405 -2.03 -15.36 5.26
CA PHE A 405 -0.58 -15.36 5.11
C PHE A 405 0.05 -14.03 5.52
N LYS A 406 1.39 -13.98 5.54
CA LYS A 406 2.12 -12.72 5.59
C LYS A 406 2.65 -12.30 4.23
N PRO A 407 2.53 -11.02 3.86
CA PRO A 407 3.20 -10.52 2.69
C PRO A 407 4.73 -10.74 2.75
N ALA A 408 5.32 -11.18 1.63
CA ALA A 408 6.70 -11.66 1.55
C ALA A 408 7.75 -10.51 1.47
N PHE A 409 7.70 -9.56 2.39
CA PHE A 409 8.60 -8.41 2.48
C PHE A 409 8.67 -7.85 3.93
N PRO A 410 9.71 -7.06 4.28
CA PRO A 410 9.84 -6.48 5.61
C PRO A 410 8.67 -5.57 6.03
N ALA A 411 8.49 -5.40 7.34
CA ALA A 411 7.34 -4.72 7.91
C ALA A 411 7.41 -3.18 7.77
N TYR A 412 8.50 -2.55 8.20
CA TYR A 412 8.58 -1.10 8.42
C TYR A 412 9.12 -0.32 7.19
N PRO A 413 8.38 0.65 6.62
CA PRO A 413 7.01 1.07 6.95
C PRO A 413 5.96 0.22 6.23
N SER A 414 4.68 0.34 6.61
CA SER A 414 3.58 -0.34 5.94
C SER A 414 3.35 0.22 4.53
N GLY A 415 3.30 -0.67 3.53
CA GLY A 415 3.02 -0.27 2.14
C GLY A 415 1.61 0.33 1.99
N HIS A 416 0.59 -0.30 2.59
CA HIS A 416 -0.78 0.24 2.59
C HIS A 416 -0.84 1.65 3.17
N ALA A 417 -0.21 1.88 4.32
CA ALA A 417 -0.16 3.19 4.95
C ALA A 417 0.44 4.24 3.99
N THR A 418 1.57 3.94 3.35
CA THR A 418 2.23 4.87 2.42
C THR A 418 1.43 5.11 1.14
N PHE A 419 0.93 4.07 0.48
CA PHE A 419 0.16 4.20 -0.76
C PHE A 419 -1.17 4.91 -0.54
N GLY A 420 -1.93 4.50 0.49
CA GLY A 420 -3.21 5.11 0.81
C GLY A 420 -3.06 6.58 1.17
N ALA A 421 -2.06 6.92 2.01
CA ALA A 421 -1.76 8.30 2.34
C ALA A 421 -1.34 9.13 1.12
N ALA A 422 -0.48 8.60 0.24
CA ALA A 422 -0.09 9.29 -0.99
C ALA A 422 -1.30 9.56 -1.91
N CYS A 423 -2.19 8.57 -2.10
CA CYS A 423 -3.37 8.72 -2.92
C CYS A 423 -4.35 9.74 -2.32
N PHE A 424 -4.74 9.56 -1.06
CA PHE A 424 -5.77 10.35 -0.40
C PHE A 424 -5.30 11.77 -0.10
N GLN A 425 -4.03 11.97 0.27
CA GLN A 425 -3.47 13.32 0.39
C GLN A 425 -3.41 14.02 -0.96
N MET A 426 -3.07 13.31 -2.04
CA MET A 426 -3.07 13.92 -3.37
C MET A 426 -4.48 14.37 -3.81
N MET A 427 -5.50 13.56 -3.53
CA MET A 427 -6.90 13.96 -3.75
C MET A 427 -7.30 15.18 -2.93
N ARG A 428 -6.93 15.21 -1.64
CA ARG A 428 -7.15 16.37 -0.74
C ARG A 428 -6.49 17.63 -1.31
N LEU A 429 -5.21 17.57 -1.67
CA LEU A 429 -4.50 18.70 -2.27
C LEU A 429 -5.19 19.17 -3.57
N TYR A 430 -5.59 18.24 -4.44
CA TYR A 430 -6.29 18.56 -5.68
C TYR A 430 -7.61 19.29 -5.42
N TYR A 431 -8.48 18.74 -4.59
CA TYR A 431 -9.80 19.34 -4.32
C TYR A 431 -9.71 20.64 -3.53
N LYS A 432 -8.77 20.76 -2.59
CA LYS A 432 -8.48 22.04 -1.93
C LYS A 432 -8.12 23.13 -2.94
N ASN A 433 -7.30 22.82 -3.93
CA ASN A 433 -6.87 23.76 -4.96
C ASN A 433 -7.86 23.90 -6.13
N SER A 434 -8.95 23.11 -6.13
CA SER A 434 -10.01 23.22 -7.15
C SER A 434 -10.92 24.43 -6.95
N HIS A 435 -10.84 25.09 -5.78
CA HIS A 435 -11.70 26.20 -5.36
C HIS A 435 -13.21 25.89 -5.45
N ARG A 436 -13.57 24.60 -5.34
CA ARG A 436 -14.98 24.17 -5.32
C ARG A 436 -15.60 24.42 -3.96
N GLU A 437 -16.69 25.18 -3.97
CA GLU A 437 -17.50 25.44 -2.80
C GLU A 437 -17.91 24.13 -2.11
N GLY A 438 -17.79 24.09 -0.79
CA GLY A 438 -18.21 22.95 0.03
C GLY A 438 -17.23 21.77 0.12
N ILE A 439 -16.17 21.70 -0.69
CA ILE A 439 -15.16 20.61 -0.61
C ILE A 439 -13.70 21.07 -0.61
N ALA A 440 -13.46 22.37 -0.74
CA ALA A 440 -12.11 22.94 -0.72
C ALA A 440 -11.70 23.55 0.64
N ASP A 441 -12.66 23.71 1.56
CA ASP A 441 -12.47 24.42 2.82
C ASP A 441 -12.11 23.45 3.97
N PHE A 442 -10.82 23.16 4.08
CA PHE A 442 -10.24 22.37 5.17
C PHE A 442 -8.74 22.63 5.33
N ASP A 443 -8.17 22.33 6.50
CA ASP A 443 -6.73 22.37 6.74
C ASP A 443 -6.02 21.17 6.08
N VAL A 444 -4.97 21.41 5.30
CA VAL A 444 -4.21 20.33 4.62
C VAL A 444 -3.55 19.37 5.60
N GLU A 445 -3.30 19.81 6.82
CA GLU A 445 -2.76 19.01 7.92
C GLU A 445 -3.86 18.50 8.87
N GLY A 446 -5.13 18.59 8.49
CA GLY A 446 -6.27 18.13 9.29
C GLY A 446 -7.37 17.46 8.47
N PRO A 447 -8.45 16.99 9.11
CA PRO A 447 -9.54 16.31 8.40
C PRO A 447 -10.17 17.18 7.31
N ASP A 448 -10.39 16.58 6.14
CA ASP A 448 -11.20 17.15 5.06
C ASP A 448 -12.68 16.79 5.25
N ASN A 449 -13.53 17.19 4.31
CA ASN A 449 -14.95 16.83 4.27
C ASN A 449 -15.33 16.09 2.96
N ILE A 450 -14.34 15.50 2.27
CA ILE A 450 -14.52 14.77 1.01
C ILE A 450 -15.05 13.37 1.34
N ALA A 451 -16.35 13.31 1.58
CA ALA A 451 -17.02 12.10 2.03
C ALA A 451 -17.41 11.20 0.85
N PHE A 452 -17.31 9.88 1.02
CA PHE A 452 -17.73 8.89 0.02
C PHE A 452 -18.27 7.61 0.65
N ASP A 453 -19.07 6.85 -0.10
CA ASP A 453 -19.51 5.51 0.27
C ASP A 453 -18.89 4.47 -0.66
N PHE A 454 -18.57 3.29 -0.14
CA PHE A 454 -17.88 2.26 -0.92
C PHE A 454 -18.15 0.84 -0.41
N VAL A 455 -18.10 -0.12 -1.33
CA VAL A 455 -18.13 -1.56 -1.05
C VAL A 455 -16.80 -2.14 -1.55
N SER A 456 -16.03 -2.72 -0.63
CA SER A 456 -14.77 -3.41 -0.94
C SER A 456 -15.06 -4.73 -1.65
N ASP A 457 -14.23 -5.12 -2.62
CA ASP A 457 -14.32 -6.46 -3.24
C ASP A 457 -14.06 -7.55 -2.19
N GLU A 458 -13.34 -7.25 -1.11
CA GLU A 458 -13.14 -8.21 -0.01
C GLU A 458 -14.44 -8.49 0.76
N GLN A 459 -15.48 -7.66 0.58
CA GLN A 459 -16.74 -7.64 1.35
C GLN A 459 -17.91 -7.20 0.47
N ASP A 460 -18.07 -7.86 -0.68
CA ASP A 460 -19.07 -7.54 -1.69
C ASP A 460 -20.31 -8.45 -1.66
N GLY A 461 -20.33 -9.45 -0.77
CA GLY A 461 -21.39 -10.47 -0.74
C GLY A 461 -21.24 -11.58 -1.77
N ARG A 462 -20.11 -11.64 -2.50
CA ARG A 462 -19.85 -12.60 -3.57
C ARG A 462 -18.54 -13.33 -3.38
N ASN A 463 -17.44 -12.60 -3.18
CA ASN A 463 -16.13 -13.19 -2.92
C ASN A 463 -16.15 -13.99 -1.61
N ARG A 464 -15.27 -14.98 -1.50
CA ARG A 464 -15.39 -16.03 -0.47
C ARG A 464 -14.04 -16.40 0.13
N ASP A 465 -14.09 -16.82 1.39
CA ASP A 465 -13.01 -17.49 2.10
C ASP A 465 -13.14 -19.00 1.99
N ASN A 466 -12.01 -19.70 2.18
CA ASN A 466 -11.97 -21.13 2.36
C ASN A 466 -12.78 -21.87 1.29
N LEU A 467 -12.42 -21.65 0.02
CA LEU A 467 -12.98 -22.47 -1.05
C LEU A 467 -12.75 -23.95 -0.70
N ARG A 468 -13.76 -24.79 -0.96
CA ARG A 468 -13.67 -26.22 -0.65
C ARG A 468 -12.61 -26.91 -1.50
N ASP A 469 -12.47 -26.46 -2.73
CA ASP A 469 -11.50 -26.91 -3.70
C ASP A 469 -10.56 -25.77 -4.09
N ALA A 470 -9.50 -26.08 -4.85
CA ALA A 470 -8.66 -25.03 -5.45
C ALA A 470 -9.51 -24.13 -6.35
N PHE A 471 -9.11 -22.86 -6.49
CA PHE A 471 -9.83 -21.91 -7.33
C PHE A 471 -9.88 -22.40 -8.77
N ASP A 472 -11.10 -22.51 -9.32
CA ASP A 472 -11.31 -22.88 -10.72
C ASP A 472 -11.49 -21.61 -11.58
N PRO A 473 -10.52 -21.27 -12.45
CA PRO A 473 -10.59 -20.07 -13.30
C PRO A 473 -11.69 -20.16 -14.38
N THR A 474 -12.29 -21.33 -14.60
CA THR A 474 -13.31 -21.55 -15.64
C THR A 474 -14.74 -21.39 -15.13
N VAL A 475 -14.92 -21.38 -13.81
CA VAL A 475 -16.23 -21.36 -13.14
C VAL A 475 -16.43 -20.03 -12.41
N PRO A 476 -17.62 -19.38 -12.50
CA PRO A 476 -17.90 -18.16 -11.74
C PRO A 476 -17.71 -18.36 -10.23
N ILE A 477 -17.21 -17.34 -9.52
CA ILE A 477 -16.94 -17.46 -8.08
C ILE A 477 -18.20 -17.82 -7.26
N ASP A 478 -19.37 -17.35 -7.69
CA ASP A 478 -20.65 -17.63 -7.03
C ASP A 478 -20.97 -19.15 -7.03
N ASP A 479 -20.49 -19.88 -8.04
CA ASP A 479 -20.70 -21.31 -8.25
C ASP A 479 -19.60 -22.18 -7.60
N GLN A 480 -18.57 -21.57 -7.01
CA GLN A 480 -17.47 -22.29 -6.34
C GLN A 480 -17.69 -22.35 -4.81
N PRO A 481 -17.96 -23.50 -4.19
CA PRO A 481 -18.31 -23.60 -2.77
C PRO A 481 -17.26 -22.99 -1.83
N GLY A 482 -17.69 -22.09 -0.93
CA GLY A 482 -16.85 -21.44 0.08
C GLY A 482 -17.68 -20.57 1.03
N ILE A 483 -17.04 -19.96 2.03
CA ILE A 483 -17.70 -19.06 3.00
C ILE A 483 -17.80 -17.67 2.37
N VAL A 484 -19.02 -17.23 2.05
CA VAL A 484 -19.26 -15.91 1.44
C VAL A 484 -18.87 -14.80 2.41
N ARG A 485 -18.09 -13.83 1.92
CA ARG A 485 -17.76 -12.60 2.64
C ARG A 485 -19.00 -11.72 2.76
N ALA A 486 -19.27 -11.21 3.95
CA ALA A 486 -20.41 -10.33 4.17
C ALA A 486 -20.33 -9.08 3.27
N ALA A 487 -21.45 -8.71 2.64
CA ALA A 487 -21.56 -7.44 1.92
C ALA A 487 -21.56 -6.27 2.92
N TRP A 488 -20.56 -5.39 2.85
CA TRP A 488 -20.46 -4.26 3.77
C TRP A 488 -20.25 -2.93 3.04
N LYS A 489 -21.31 -2.12 3.04
CA LYS A 489 -21.27 -0.75 2.52
C LYS A 489 -20.74 0.19 3.61
N ARG A 490 -19.56 0.77 3.36
CA ARG A 490 -18.93 1.77 4.22
C ARG A 490 -19.25 3.18 3.79
N ARG A 491 -19.40 4.06 4.77
CA ARG A 491 -19.41 5.51 4.58
C ARG A 491 -18.20 6.07 5.30
N PHE A 492 -17.39 6.84 4.59
CA PHE A 492 -16.32 7.66 5.13
C PHE A 492 -16.76 9.12 5.03
N ASN A 493 -16.56 9.87 6.11
CA ASN A 493 -16.87 11.30 6.19
C ASN A 493 -15.76 12.17 5.61
N SER A 494 -14.55 11.61 5.44
CA SER A 494 -13.40 12.30 4.86
C SER A 494 -12.41 11.32 4.26
N LEU A 495 -11.53 11.83 3.39
CA LEU A 495 -10.34 11.10 2.94
C LEU A 495 -9.32 10.92 4.06
N TRP A 496 -9.31 11.79 5.07
CA TRP A 496 -8.52 11.65 6.29
C TRP A 496 -8.90 10.40 7.11
N GLU A 497 -10.22 10.17 7.27
CA GLU A 497 -10.74 8.96 7.92
C GLU A 497 -10.36 7.70 7.14
N ALA A 498 -10.51 7.73 5.81
CA ALA A 498 -10.10 6.63 4.95
C ALA A 498 -8.59 6.35 5.03
N MET A 499 -7.76 7.39 5.11
CA MET A 499 -6.31 7.28 5.28
C MET A 499 -5.93 6.64 6.60
N TRP A 500 -6.54 7.10 7.70
CA TRP A 500 -6.33 6.53 9.03
C TRP A 500 -6.75 5.06 9.10
N GLU A 501 -7.96 4.74 8.63
CA GLU A 501 -8.49 3.39 8.72
C GLU A 501 -7.70 2.40 7.84
N ASN A 502 -7.35 2.82 6.62
CA ASN A 502 -6.48 2.05 5.75
C ASN A 502 -5.16 1.67 6.43
N ALA A 503 -4.54 2.61 7.15
CA ALA A 503 -3.26 2.37 7.80
C ALA A 503 -3.39 1.44 9.02
N VAL A 504 -4.37 1.68 9.90
CA VAL A 504 -4.59 0.87 11.10
C VAL A 504 -5.18 -0.52 10.79
N SER A 505 -5.85 -0.68 9.65
CA SER A 505 -6.38 -1.97 9.18
C SER A 505 -5.32 -3.08 9.21
N ARG A 506 -4.06 -2.73 8.99
CA ARG A 506 -2.95 -3.67 8.93
C ARG A 506 -2.48 -4.14 10.31
N VAL A 507 -2.66 -3.31 11.34
CA VAL A 507 -2.49 -3.70 12.74
C VAL A 507 -3.60 -4.66 13.13
N TRP A 508 -4.84 -4.39 12.69
CA TRP A 508 -5.98 -5.27 12.92
C TRP A 508 -5.89 -6.62 12.19
N LEU A 509 -5.23 -6.69 11.04
CA LEU A 509 -4.85 -7.96 10.39
C LEU A 509 -3.67 -8.66 11.09
N GLY A 510 -2.95 -7.97 11.98
CA GLY A 510 -1.75 -8.51 12.63
C GLY A 510 -0.52 -8.61 11.74
N VAL A 511 -0.54 -7.98 10.55
CA VAL A 511 0.59 -8.05 9.58
C VAL A 511 1.54 -6.86 9.67
N HIS A 512 1.20 -5.85 10.46
CA HIS A 512 2.03 -4.66 10.70
C HIS A 512 2.00 -4.22 12.16
N TRP A 513 3.12 -3.67 12.63
CA TRP A 513 3.19 -2.97 13.91
C TRP A 513 2.50 -1.61 13.79
N ARG A 514 2.02 -1.04 14.90
CA ARG A 514 1.41 0.30 14.88
C ARG A 514 2.35 1.38 14.34
N PHE A 515 3.64 1.32 14.66
CA PHE A 515 4.63 2.28 14.15
C PHE A 515 4.94 2.10 12.66
N ASP A 516 4.59 0.97 12.04
CA ASP A 516 4.67 0.82 10.58
C ASP A 516 3.68 1.75 9.86
N ALA A 517 2.56 2.09 10.52
CA ALA A 517 1.54 2.97 9.98
C ALA A 517 1.86 4.44 10.25
N PHE A 518 2.06 4.80 11.51
CA PHE A 518 2.27 6.17 11.98
C PHE A 518 2.86 6.15 13.39
N SER A 519 3.30 7.29 13.91
CA SER A 519 3.60 7.40 15.34
C SER A 519 2.34 7.08 16.18
N PRO A 520 2.44 6.25 17.22
CA PRO A 520 1.31 5.97 18.11
C PRO A 520 0.89 7.20 18.93
N GLN A 521 1.80 8.13 19.22
CA GLN A 521 1.47 9.40 19.87
C GLN A 521 0.50 10.26 19.05
N ASP A 522 0.47 10.09 17.73
CA ASP A 522 -0.40 10.83 16.82
C ASP A 522 -1.84 10.29 16.79
N THR A 523 -2.06 9.03 17.18
CA THR A 523 -3.31 8.30 16.89
C THR A 523 -3.92 7.54 18.06
N LEU A 524 -3.13 7.20 19.08
CA LEU A 524 -3.58 6.50 20.27
C LEU A 524 -3.77 7.47 21.43
N VAL A 525 -4.71 7.17 22.32
CA VAL A 525 -4.91 7.96 23.54
C VAL A 525 -3.80 7.58 24.53
N PRO A 526 -2.97 8.51 25.01
CA PRO A 526 -1.96 8.21 26.02
C PRO A 526 -2.61 7.68 27.30
N ASN A 527 -1.96 6.72 27.96
CA ASN A 527 -2.39 6.31 29.29
C ASN A 527 -2.04 7.43 30.30
N GLY A 528 -3.04 7.98 31.00
CA GLY A 528 -2.88 9.11 31.92
C GLY A 528 -2.02 8.84 33.17
N ASN A 529 -1.65 7.57 33.41
CA ASN A 529 -0.66 7.17 34.42
C ASN A 529 0.55 6.44 33.78
N PRO A 530 1.43 7.12 33.03
CA PRO A 530 2.49 6.45 32.28
C PRO A 530 3.79 6.21 33.08
N SER A 531 3.78 6.14 34.42
CA SER A 531 5.04 5.97 35.19
C SER A 531 4.93 5.12 36.47
N PRO A 532 5.95 4.29 36.79
CA PRO A 532 6.11 3.62 38.07
C PRO A 532 6.58 4.61 39.15
N THR A 533 5.70 5.52 39.57
CA THR A 533 5.82 6.14 40.90
C THR A 533 4.87 5.44 41.84
N THR A 534 5.23 4.24 42.27
CA THR A 534 4.80 3.79 43.59
C THR A 534 5.96 4.01 44.54
N THR A 535 5.88 5.14 45.24
CA THR A 535 6.19 5.14 46.68
C THR A 535 5.73 3.82 47.27
N LYS A 536 6.68 3.10 47.90
CA LYS A 536 6.41 1.90 48.70
C LYS A 536 5.20 2.17 49.60
N THR A 537 4.08 1.48 49.37
CA THR A 537 3.14 0.94 50.37
C THR A 537 1.81 0.48 49.71
N SER A 538 1.84 -0.62 48.96
CA SER A 538 0.69 -1.55 48.92
C SER A 538 1.10 -2.90 48.33
N PRO A 539 0.67 -4.02 48.92
CA PRO A 539 0.86 -5.35 48.36
C PRO A 539 -0.25 -5.63 47.34
N SER A 540 -0.14 -5.10 46.13
CA SER A 540 -0.99 -5.50 45.00
C SER A 540 -0.16 -6.28 43.97
N SER A 541 -0.57 -7.52 43.75
CA SER A 541 0.08 -8.61 43.02
C SER A 541 0.11 -8.47 41.49
N SER A 542 0.40 -7.30 40.93
CA SER A 542 0.58 -7.15 39.47
C SER A 542 1.99 -6.65 39.13
N THR A 543 2.83 -7.56 38.64
CA THR A 543 4.22 -7.32 38.20
C THR A 543 4.33 -6.76 36.77
N GLU A 544 3.21 -6.44 36.11
CA GLU A 544 3.19 -5.96 34.73
C GLU A 544 3.24 -4.43 34.63
N SER A 545 4.21 -3.87 33.89
CA SER A 545 4.24 -2.44 33.59
C SER A 545 2.98 -2.01 32.84
N PRO A 546 2.29 -0.93 33.25
CA PRO A 546 1.06 -0.49 32.60
C PRO A 546 1.31 -0.17 31.12
N PRO A 547 0.30 -0.33 30.25
CA PRO A 547 0.44 -0.01 28.83
C PRO A 547 0.71 1.49 28.65
N LEU A 548 1.48 1.84 27.61
CA LEU A 548 1.80 3.24 27.30
C LEU A 548 0.57 4.01 26.81
N TYR A 549 -0.35 3.29 26.15
CA TYR A 549 -1.59 3.84 25.60
C TYR A 549 -2.81 3.23 26.27
N ALA A 550 -3.89 4.01 26.32
CA ALA A 550 -5.14 3.63 26.94
C ALA A 550 -5.80 2.45 26.21
N LEU A 551 -6.51 1.65 27.01
CA LEU A 551 -7.34 0.55 26.52
C LEU A 551 -8.78 0.81 26.88
N GLU A 552 -9.66 0.29 26.05
CA GLU A 552 -11.08 0.20 26.27
C GLU A 552 -11.39 -0.77 27.43
N THR A 553 -12.63 -0.77 27.91
CA THR A 553 -13.09 -1.68 28.96
C THR A 553 -12.99 -3.16 28.57
N ASP A 554 -13.11 -3.48 27.28
CA ASP A 554 -12.90 -4.81 26.70
C ASP A 554 -11.43 -5.12 26.40
N ARG A 555 -10.51 -4.27 26.87
CA ARG A 555 -9.06 -4.33 26.64
C ARG A 555 -8.59 -4.12 25.20
N SER A 556 -9.48 -3.77 24.28
CA SER A 556 -9.06 -3.33 22.93
C SER A 556 -8.36 -1.97 22.99
N THR A 557 -7.54 -1.67 21.99
CA THR A 557 -6.78 -0.41 21.93
C THR A 557 -7.70 0.79 21.73
N THR A 558 -7.53 1.83 22.55
CA THR A 558 -8.26 3.10 22.40
C THR A 558 -7.54 4.02 21.40
N TYR A 559 -8.26 4.40 20.35
CA TYR A 559 -7.80 5.34 19.33
C TYR A 559 -8.38 6.74 19.59
N LYS A 560 -7.63 7.78 19.24
CA LYS A 560 -8.15 9.15 19.23
C LYS A 560 -9.29 9.26 18.21
N PRO A 561 -10.27 10.15 18.42
CA PRO A 561 -11.19 10.54 17.36
C PRO A 561 -10.40 10.99 16.12
N VAL A 562 -10.84 10.58 14.93
CA VAL A 562 -10.15 10.93 13.66
C VAL A 562 -9.98 12.44 13.48
N ALA A 563 -10.89 13.25 14.06
CA ALA A 563 -10.79 14.70 14.05
C ALA A 563 -9.55 15.26 14.78
N GLU A 564 -9.02 14.50 15.75
CA GLU A 564 -7.86 14.86 16.58
C GLU A 564 -6.55 14.24 16.07
N VAL A 565 -6.61 13.34 15.09
CA VAL A 565 -5.43 12.68 14.51
C VAL A 565 -4.62 13.68 13.69
N LYS A 566 -3.33 13.78 14.02
CA LYS A 566 -2.34 14.64 13.35
C LYS A 566 -1.05 13.85 13.16
N TYR A 567 -0.51 13.76 11.94
CA TYR A 567 0.69 12.96 11.64
C TYR A 567 1.98 13.78 11.77
N THR A 568 2.23 14.33 12.96
CA THR A 568 3.28 15.33 13.19
C THR A 568 4.48 14.81 13.97
N SER A 569 4.34 13.67 14.64
CA SER A 569 5.42 13.15 15.48
C SER A 569 6.59 12.63 14.64
N THR A 570 7.80 12.93 15.09
CA THR A 570 9.04 12.59 14.39
C THR A 570 10.01 11.83 15.30
N GLY A 571 10.77 10.89 14.74
CA GLY A 571 11.86 10.17 15.42
C GLY A 571 13.23 10.56 14.90
N SER A 572 14.30 10.05 15.50
CA SER A 572 15.66 10.19 14.95
C SER A 572 15.99 9.03 14.00
N ARG A 573 17.10 9.17 13.28
CA ARG A 573 17.60 8.15 12.37
C ARG A 573 19.11 8.08 12.51
N ARG A 574 19.66 6.89 12.77
CA ARG A 574 21.08 6.72 13.14
C ARG A 574 22.06 7.17 12.06
N ASP A 575 21.75 6.95 10.79
CA ASP A 575 22.60 7.36 9.67
C ASP A 575 22.46 8.87 9.32
N HIS A 576 21.57 9.59 10.00
CA HIS A 576 21.34 11.03 9.84
C HIS A 576 21.27 11.74 11.20
N PRO A 577 22.39 11.77 11.97
CA PRO A 577 22.40 12.31 13.32
C PRO A 577 21.96 13.77 13.37
N GLY A 578 21.15 14.12 14.37
CA GLY A 578 20.64 15.48 14.59
C GLY A 578 19.45 15.89 13.71
N LYS A 579 19.06 15.08 12.72
CA LYS A 579 17.84 15.29 11.93
C LYS A 579 16.64 14.52 12.54
N LYS A 580 15.44 15.01 12.27
CA LYS A 580 14.17 14.39 12.66
C LYS A 580 13.39 13.97 11.42
N PHE A 581 12.79 12.80 11.48
CA PHE A 581 12.11 12.16 10.36
C PHE A 581 10.71 11.69 10.77
N PRO A 582 9.75 11.66 9.84
CA PRO A 582 8.42 11.09 10.10
C PRO A 582 8.49 9.62 10.53
N VAL A 583 7.52 9.17 11.33
CA VAL A 583 7.43 7.77 11.80
C VAL A 583 6.33 7.04 11.01
N GLY A 584 6.68 5.94 10.35
CA GLY A 584 5.70 5.09 9.64
C GLY A 584 5.28 5.58 8.26
N GLY A 585 4.41 4.80 7.61
CA GLY A 585 4.05 4.96 6.20
C GLY A 585 3.12 6.13 5.88
N VAL A 586 2.18 6.49 6.77
CA VAL A 586 1.23 7.58 6.51
C VAL A 586 1.94 8.93 6.30
N PRO A 587 2.75 9.43 7.25
CA PRO A 587 3.45 10.70 7.04
C PRO A 587 4.46 10.64 5.89
N LEU A 588 5.06 9.48 5.60
CA LEU A 588 5.88 9.29 4.39
C LEU A 588 5.07 9.53 3.11
N GLY A 589 3.89 8.90 3.00
CA GLY A 589 2.99 9.07 1.85
C GLY A 589 2.46 10.50 1.70
N ILE A 590 2.11 11.16 2.81
CA ILE A 590 1.73 12.58 2.83
C ILE A 590 2.86 13.45 2.28
N GLY A 591 4.10 13.24 2.76
CA GLY A 591 5.27 13.98 2.30
C GLY A 591 5.50 13.84 0.79
N ILE A 592 5.38 12.62 0.26
CA ILE A 592 5.55 12.33 -1.18
C ILE A 592 4.45 13.01 -2.01
N ALA A 593 3.20 12.98 -1.55
CA ALA A 593 2.10 13.66 -2.22
C ALA A 593 2.28 15.19 -2.22
N ASN A 594 2.65 15.77 -1.08
CA ASN A 594 2.92 17.20 -0.94
C ASN A 594 4.06 17.66 -1.86
N ASP A 595 5.17 16.91 -1.92
CA ASP A 595 6.30 17.16 -2.82
C ASP A 595 5.85 17.10 -4.28
N THR A 596 5.22 16.00 -4.69
CA THR A 596 4.74 15.79 -6.06
C THR A 596 3.80 16.91 -6.53
N PHE A 597 2.86 17.31 -5.66
CA PHE A 597 1.88 18.34 -5.97
C PHE A 597 2.53 19.71 -6.14
N GLN A 598 3.38 20.12 -5.20
CA GLN A 598 4.10 21.41 -5.27
C GLN A 598 5.16 21.42 -6.38
N GLY A 599 5.71 20.26 -6.72
CA GLY A 599 6.56 20.04 -7.87
C GLY A 599 5.84 20.27 -9.20
N GLY A 600 4.50 20.24 -9.20
CA GLY A 600 3.67 20.51 -10.38
C GLY A 600 3.54 19.32 -11.33
N LEU A 601 3.77 18.09 -10.85
CA LEU A 601 3.83 16.87 -11.67
C LEU A 601 4.86 17.01 -12.80
N ARG A 602 6.14 17.13 -12.43
CA ARG A 602 7.28 17.20 -13.36
C ARG A 602 8.23 16.03 -13.10
N PRO A 603 9.02 15.58 -14.09
CA PRO A 603 9.95 14.48 -13.90
C PRO A 603 10.95 14.76 -12.78
N THR A 604 11.27 13.74 -11.98
CA THR A 604 12.33 13.82 -10.98
C THR A 604 13.64 14.26 -11.63
N PRO A 605 14.35 15.25 -11.05
CA PRO A 605 15.57 15.78 -11.64
C PRO A 605 16.60 14.68 -11.96
N PRO A 606 17.22 14.66 -13.15
CA PRO A 606 18.13 13.58 -13.54
C PRO A 606 19.31 13.37 -12.59
N ASN A 607 19.80 14.42 -11.95
CA ASN A 607 20.89 14.37 -10.96
C ASN A 607 20.46 13.87 -9.57
N ARG A 608 19.16 13.64 -9.36
CA ARG A 608 18.57 13.05 -8.15
C ARG A 608 18.10 11.62 -8.36
N GLN A 609 18.17 11.11 -9.59
CA GLN A 609 17.86 9.71 -9.87
C GLN A 609 18.93 8.79 -9.25
N PRO A 610 18.55 7.59 -8.77
CA PRO A 610 19.50 6.66 -8.18
C PRO A 610 20.55 6.22 -9.20
N THR A 611 21.80 6.09 -8.74
CA THR A 611 22.95 5.65 -9.56
C THR A 611 23.45 4.25 -9.21
N GLY A 612 22.86 3.58 -8.20
CA GLY A 612 23.32 2.27 -7.74
C GLY A 612 22.43 1.62 -6.67
N ARG A 613 22.86 0.46 -6.16
CA ARG A 613 22.18 -0.33 -5.11
C ARG A 613 22.72 0.04 -3.73
N HIS A 614 22.44 1.25 -3.24
CA HIS A 614 22.86 1.65 -1.90
C HIS A 614 21.76 1.32 -0.88
N ARG A 615 21.97 0.28 -0.08
CA ARG A 615 21.19 0.07 1.16
C ARG A 615 21.61 1.13 2.18
N CYS A 616 20.69 1.54 3.04
CA CYS A 616 21.09 2.29 4.23
C CYS A 616 22.14 1.50 5.02
N GLY A 617 23.14 2.22 5.54
CA GLY A 617 24.15 1.63 6.42
C GLY A 617 25.30 0.90 5.74
N ARG A 618 25.57 1.12 4.44
CA ARG A 618 26.98 1.08 3.98
C ARG A 618 27.62 2.44 4.28
N LEU A 619 28.08 2.59 5.51
CA LEU A 619 29.41 3.15 5.74
C LEU A 619 30.41 2.00 5.56
#